data_AF-A0A933HVL3-F1
#
_entry.id   AF-A0A933HVL3-F1
#
_cell.length_a   1.000
_cell.length_b   1.000
_cell.length_c   1.000
_cell.angle_alpha   90.00
_cell.angle_beta   90.00
_cell.angle_gamma   90.00
#
_symmetry.space_group_name_H-M   'P 1'
#
loop_
_entity.id
_entity.type
_entity.pdbx_description
1 polymer ?
#
loop_
_entity_poly.entity_id
_entity_poly.type
_entity_poly.pdbx_seq_one_letter_code
_entity_poly.pdbx_strand_id
1 'polypeptide(L)'
;MAFPLAAQVDRERLSIIGWSKGCSVAVEYYGYPGLGAGIFNEPISIQIGSISLKQPAKTAVTDWVINAEGKAVWDQGKARKAVDKLKKSGYALLGSSETVPAAPSGWPEIDEVLLTTRSLGALSPSGWPVADFRLHQIHYSPMGTCTLLVYRWTGSSDRDFFHFVLARMLNPRARVNRAAAHLDLANRLFDRGDLAGALAESALAAAGAQRDAEARYKHAAYLALSGYPEDALDELAEAVRYDKKNKDRARQDPDFESLRKNKSFRRLTR
;
A
#
# COMPACT_ATOMS: atom_id res chain seq x y z
N MET A 1 -9.78 -15.12 -30.94
CA MET A 1 -9.38 -16.33 -30.17
C MET A 1 -10.00 -16.20 -28.79
N ALA A 2 -10.65 -17.27 -28.31
CA ALA A 2 -11.68 -17.23 -27.28
C ALA A 2 -11.16 -16.80 -25.89
N PHE A 3 -11.92 -15.93 -25.21
CA PHE A 3 -11.85 -15.69 -23.76
C PHE A 3 -13.09 -16.32 -23.10
N PRO A 4 -13.09 -17.61 -22.70
CA PRO A 4 -14.33 -18.25 -22.24
C PRO A 4 -14.58 -18.13 -20.72
N LEU A 5 -13.66 -17.57 -19.92
CA LEU A 5 -13.79 -17.49 -18.45
C LEU A 5 -13.59 -16.08 -17.85
N ALA A 6 -12.84 -15.20 -18.53
CA ALA A 6 -12.70 -13.79 -18.09
C ALA A 6 -14.04 -13.03 -18.04
N ALA A 7 -15.05 -13.49 -18.79
CA ALA A 7 -16.39 -12.88 -18.80
C ALA A 7 -17.24 -13.20 -17.55
N GLN A 8 -16.80 -14.12 -16.68
CA GLN A 8 -17.56 -14.53 -15.47
C GLN A 8 -17.00 -13.95 -14.17
N VAL A 9 -15.80 -13.36 -14.19
CA VAL A 9 -15.22 -12.69 -13.01
C VAL A 9 -15.79 -11.28 -12.94
N ASP A 10 -16.38 -10.94 -11.80
CA ASP A 10 -16.96 -9.62 -11.54
C ASP A 10 -16.16 -8.82 -10.51
N ARG A 11 -15.47 -9.52 -9.60
CA ARG A 11 -14.57 -8.91 -8.61
C ARG A 11 -13.31 -9.72 -8.43
N GLU A 12 -12.22 -9.04 -8.15
CA GLU A 12 -10.95 -9.67 -7.83
C GLU A 12 -10.47 -9.28 -6.43
N ARG A 13 -9.66 -10.13 -5.82
CA ARG A 13 -8.95 -9.83 -4.58
C ARG A 13 -7.50 -10.22 -4.72
N LEU A 14 -6.62 -9.25 -4.53
CA LEU A 14 -5.17 -9.46 -4.43
C LEU A 14 -4.72 -9.30 -2.98
N SER A 15 -3.94 -10.25 -2.49
CA SER A 15 -3.30 -10.20 -1.18
C SER A 15 -1.81 -10.54 -1.30
N ILE A 16 -0.97 -9.81 -0.59
CA ILE A 16 0.47 -10.09 -0.49
C ILE A 16 0.71 -11.08 0.64
N ILE A 17 1.29 -12.24 0.32
CA ILE A 17 1.71 -13.23 1.32
C ILE A 17 2.98 -12.75 2.03
N GLY A 18 3.94 -12.25 1.24
CA GLY A 18 5.21 -11.75 1.72
C GLY A 18 6.27 -11.71 0.63
N TRP A 19 7.43 -11.17 1.00
CA TRP A 19 8.58 -10.97 0.13
C TRP A 19 9.67 -12.00 0.43
N SER A 20 10.45 -12.32 -0.59
CA SER A 20 11.73 -13.01 -0.42
C SER A 20 12.86 -12.02 -0.11
N LYS A 21 14.08 -12.52 0.10
CA LYS A 21 15.31 -11.69 0.19
C LYS A 21 15.71 -11.05 -1.16
N GLY A 22 15.10 -11.46 -2.26
CA GLY A 22 15.33 -10.88 -3.59
C GLY A 22 14.14 -10.05 -4.07
N CYS A 23 14.19 -9.66 -5.34
CA CYS A 23 13.06 -9.05 -6.03
C CYS A 23 12.04 -10.12 -6.42
N SER A 24 11.41 -10.72 -5.41
CA SER A 24 10.32 -11.66 -5.58
C SER A 24 9.30 -11.49 -4.47
N VAL A 25 8.03 -11.56 -4.85
CA VAL A 25 6.86 -11.42 -3.99
C VAL A 25 5.93 -12.61 -4.18
N ALA A 26 5.39 -13.13 -3.08
CA ALA A 26 4.34 -14.14 -3.11
C ALA A 26 2.98 -13.49 -2.92
N VAL A 27 2.00 -13.93 -3.72
CA VAL A 27 0.67 -13.35 -3.78
C VAL A 27 -0.41 -14.43 -3.75
N GLU A 28 -1.57 -14.05 -3.24
CA GLU A 28 -2.83 -14.75 -3.45
C GLU A 28 -3.74 -13.86 -4.27
N TYR A 29 -4.26 -14.38 -5.37
CA TYR A 29 -5.14 -13.67 -6.26
C TYR A 29 -6.38 -14.53 -6.53
N TYR A 30 -7.55 -13.93 -6.31
CA TYR A 30 -8.84 -14.60 -6.36
C TYR A 30 -9.78 -13.84 -7.28
N GLY A 31 -10.40 -14.54 -8.23
CA GLY A 31 -11.50 -14.01 -9.04
C GLY A 31 -12.84 -14.56 -8.57
N TYR A 32 -13.81 -13.69 -8.33
CA TYR A 32 -15.14 -14.03 -7.83
C TYR A 32 -16.20 -13.82 -8.91
N PRO A 33 -17.25 -14.65 -8.93
CA PRO A 33 -18.38 -14.43 -9.81
C PRO A 33 -19.20 -13.22 -9.37
N GLY A 34 -20.09 -12.75 -10.25
CA GLY A 34 -21.07 -11.70 -9.90
C GLY A 34 -21.94 -12.08 -8.70
N LEU A 35 -22.37 -11.08 -7.95
CA LEU A 35 -23.25 -11.28 -6.79
C LEU A 35 -24.51 -12.05 -7.20
N GLY A 36 -24.81 -13.14 -6.49
CA GLY A 36 -25.96 -14.02 -6.75
C GLY A 36 -25.72 -15.15 -7.76
N ALA A 37 -24.56 -15.21 -8.43
CA ALA A 37 -24.25 -16.26 -9.41
C ALA A 37 -23.64 -17.56 -8.80
N GLY A 38 -23.51 -17.64 -7.48
CA GLY A 38 -22.93 -18.81 -6.79
C GLY A 38 -23.54 -19.04 -5.41
N ILE A 39 -23.49 -20.30 -4.96
CA ILE A 39 -24.13 -20.76 -3.71
C ILE A 39 -23.41 -20.20 -2.47
N PHE A 40 -22.13 -19.80 -2.57
CA PHE A 40 -21.30 -19.41 -1.40
C PHE A 40 -20.31 -18.24 -1.61
N ASN A 41 -20.45 -17.42 -2.66
CA ASN A 41 -19.48 -16.33 -2.97
C ASN A 41 -18.02 -16.83 -2.99
N GLU A 42 -17.81 -18.07 -3.45
CA GLU A 42 -16.50 -18.70 -3.58
C GLU A 42 -15.78 -18.20 -4.83
N PRO A 43 -14.44 -18.17 -4.82
CA PRO A 43 -13.68 -17.80 -6.01
C PRO A 43 -13.86 -18.85 -7.12
N ILE A 44 -14.03 -18.36 -8.34
CA ILE A 44 -14.06 -19.13 -9.59
C ILE A 44 -12.70 -19.12 -10.31
N SER A 45 -11.76 -18.32 -9.83
CA SER A 45 -10.36 -18.33 -10.24
C SER A 45 -9.45 -18.13 -9.03
N ILE A 46 -8.36 -18.89 -8.97
CA ILE A 46 -7.38 -18.86 -7.88
C ILE A 46 -5.98 -18.95 -8.47
N GLN A 47 -5.15 -17.99 -8.11
CA GLN A 47 -3.72 -17.98 -8.38
C GLN A 47 -2.97 -17.73 -7.07
N ILE A 48 -2.20 -18.71 -6.62
CA ILE A 48 -1.35 -18.58 -5.43
C ILE A 48 0.06 -18.99 -5.82
N GLY A 49 1.00 -18.06 -5.70
CA GLY A 49 2.35 -18.29 -6.21
C GLY A 49 3.27 -17.12 -5.95
N SER A 50 4.35 -17.05 -6.72
CA SER A 50 5.32 -15.98 -6.65
C SER A 50 5.60 -15.34 -8.00
N ILE A 51 6.00 -14.07 -7.95
CA ILE A 51 6.41 -13.27 -9.09
C ILE A 51 7.83 -12.80 -8.80
N SER A 52 8.78 -13.10 -9.69
CA SER A 52 10.21 -12.86 -9.51
C SER A 52 10.82 -12.07 -10.67
N LEU A 53 11.69 -11.09 -10.38
CA LEU A 53 12.59 -10.49 -11.37
C LEU A 53 13.94 -11.19 -11.36
N LYS A 54 14.12 -12.19 -12.24
CA LYS A 54 15.39 -12.91 -12.38
C LYS A 54 16.44 -12.01 -13.06
N GLN A 55 17.66 -11.92 -12.55
CA GLN A 55 18.74 -11.30 -13.33
C GLN A 55 19.33 -12.32 -14.32
N PRO A 56 19.74 -11.91 -15.53
CA PRO A 56 19.64 -10.58 -16.14
C PRO A 56 18.29 -10.31 -16.83
N ALA A 57 17.35 -11.27 -16.77
CA ALA A 57 16.06 -11.18 -17.43
C ALA A 57 15.29 -9.92 -16.97
N LYS A 58 15.06 -8.99 -17.89
CA LYS A 58 14.21 -7.83 -17.63
C LYS A 58 12.74 -8.24 -17.40
N THR A 59 12.37 -9.48 -17.67
CA THR A 59 10.98 -9.96 -17.55
C THR A 59 10.70 -10.58 -16.19
N ALA A 60 9.51 -10.31 -15.65
CA ALA A 60 8.99 -11.02 -14.48
C ALA A 60 8.70 -12.49 -14.84
N VAL A 61 9.04 -13.39 -13.93
CA VAL A 61 8.75 -14.83 -14.02
C VAL A 61 7.77 -15.18 -12.92
N THR A 62 6.68 -15.84 -13.28
CA THR A 62 5.68 -16.34 -12.33
C THR A 62 5.90 -17.82 -12.04
N ASP A 63 5.76 -18.22 -10.78
CA ASP A 63 5.78 -19.60 -10.33
C ASP A 63 4.55 -19.86 -9.45
N TRP A 64 3.54 -20.51 -10.02
CA TRP A 64 2.25 -20.73 -9.38
C TRP A 64 2.20 -22.08 -8.67
N VAL A 65 1.95 -22.04 -7.35
CA VAL A 65 1.67 -23.24 -6.54
C VAL A 65 0.25 -23.74 -6.79
N ILE A 66 -0.68 -22.81 -6.98
CA ILE A 66 -2.05 -23.06 -7.42
C ILE A 66 -2.34 -22.10 -8.58
N ASN A 67 -2.83 -22.64 -9.69
CA ASN A 67 -3.39 -21.87 -10.81
C ASN A 67 -4.59 -22.66 -11.34
N ALA A 68 -5.80 -22.22 -11.01
CA ALA A 68 -7.02 -22.93 -11.35
C ALA A 68 -8.16 -21.96 -11.68
N GLU A 69 -8.97 -22.32 -12.67
CA GLU A 69 -10.17 -21.59 -13.11
C GLU A 69 -11.34 -22.56 -13.31
N GLY A 70 -12.56 -22.10 -13.01
CA GLY A 70 -13.80 -22.84 -13.25
C GLY A 70 -14.68 -23.05 -12.00
N LYS A 71 -15.70 -23.90 -12.14
CA LYS A 71 -16.61 -24.25 -11.05
C LYS A 71 -15.93 -25.21 -10.06
N ALA A 72 -16.12 -24.98 -8.76
CA ALA A 72 -15.56 -25.79 -7.67
C ALA A 72 -14.02 -25.81 -7.59
N VAL A 73 -13.35 -24.71 -7.98
CA VAL A 73 -11.90 -24.55 -7.79
C VAL A 73 -11.49 -24.26 -6.34
N TRP A 74 -12.44 -23.79 -5.52
CA TRP A 74 -12.15 -23.38 -4.15
C TRP A 74 -11.95 -24.55 -3.20
N ASP A 75 -10.78 -24.56 -2.57
CA ASP A 75 -10.44 -25.43 -1.45
C ASP A 75 -9.59 -24.62 -0.47
N GLN A 76 -10.21 -24.16 0.62
CA GLN A 76 -9.55 -23.34 1.63
C GLN A 76 -8.34 -24.05 2.27
N GLY A 77 -8.42 -25.38 2.44
CA GLY A 77 -7.36 -26.19 3.02
C GLY A 77 -6.14 -26.24 2.11
N LYS A 78 -6.34 -26.42 0.80
CA LYS A 78 -5.27 -26.35 -0.20
C LYS A 78 -4.68 -24.95 -0.32
N ALA A 79 -5.50 -23.91 -0.34
CA ALA A 79 -5.04 -22.52 -0.38
C ALA A 79 -4.13 -22.21 0.81
N ARG A 80 -4.55 -22.55 2.04
CA ARG A 80 -3.74 -22.36 3.25
C ARG A 80 -2.42 -23.13 3.19
N LYS A 81 -2.44 -24.39 2.75
CA LYS A 81 -1.22 -25.20 2.59
C LYS A 81 -0.25 -24.58 1.57
N ALA A 82 -0.76 -24.01 0.48
CA ALA A 82 0.06 -23.32 -0.52
C ALA A 82 0.74 -22.07 0.06
N VAL A 83 -0.01 -21.27 0.83
CA VAL A 83 0.51 -20.08 1.53
C VAL A 83 1.58 -20.47 2.55
N ASP A 84 1.32 -21.48 3.37
CA ASP A 84 2.29 -21.98 4.36
C ASP A 84 3.56 -22.50 3.68
N LYS A 85 3.43 -23.18 2.53
CA LYS A 85 4.57 -23.62 1.72
C LYS A 85 5.39 -22.44 1.22
N LEU A 86 4.76 -21.39 0.70
CA LEU A 86 5.45 -20.18 0.22
C LEU A 86 6.19 -19.47 1.36
N LYS A 87 5.54 -19.30 2.53
CA LYS A 87 6.18 -18.73 3.72
C LYS A 87 7.41 -19.53 4.15
N LYS A 88 7.29 -20.86 4.23
CA LYS A 88 8.42 -21.77 4.54
C LYS A 88 9.52 -21.72 3.48
N SER A 89 9.19 -21.37 2.25
CA SER A 89 10.13 -21.21 1.12
C SER A 89 10.80 -19.83 1.09
N GLY A 90 10.63 -19.00 2.13
CA GLY A 90 11.32 -17.73 2.28
C GLY A 90 10.49 -16.48 1.97
N TYR A 91 9.19 -16.62 1.69
CA TYR A 91 8.27 -15.49 1.44
C TYR A 91 7.55 -15.01 2.72
N ALA A 92 8.28 -14.92 3.83
CA ALA A 92 7.73 -14.50 5.11
C ALA A 92 8.07 -13.04 5.46
N LEU A 93 8.88 -12.35 4.64
CA LEU A 93 9.28 -10.98 4.94
C LEU A 93 8.15 -10.01 4.64
N LEU A 94 7.83 -9.15 5.59
CA LEU A 94 6.80 -8.13 5.43
C LEU A 94 7.36 -6.91 4.69
N GLY A 95 6.65 -6.50 3.65
CA GLY A 95 6.89 -5.23 2.99
C GLY A 95 6.08 -4.11 3.63
N SER A 96 6.06 -2.94 3.00
CA SER A 96 5.11 -1.87 3.28
C SER A 96 4.19 -1.66 2.09
N SER A 97 3.00 -1.12 2.32
CA SER A 97 2.06 -0.77 1.26
C SER A 97 1.72 0.70 1.32
N GLU A 98 1.41 1.25 0.16
CA GLU A 98 0.89 2.59 -0.02
C GLU A 98 -0.35 2.49 -0.91
N THR A 99 -1.42 3.14 -0.50
CA THR A 99 -2.61 3.31 -1.33
C THR A 99 -2.49 4.63 -2.07
N VAL A 100 -2.73 4.59 -3.38
CA VAL A 100 -2.67 5.78 -4.23
C VAL A 100 -4.05 6.45 -4.27
N PRO A 101 -4.13 7.79 -4.09
CA PRO A 101 -5.39 8.51 -4.15
C PRO A 101 -6.17 8.25 -5.43
N ALA A 102 -7.50 8.21 -5.30
CA ALA A 102 -8.36 7.84 -6.39
C ALA A 102 -8.44 8.89 -7.52
N ALA A 103 -8.26 10.15 -7.16
CA ALA A 103 -8.44 11.29 -8.06
C ALA A 103 -7.29 12.28 -7.89
N PRO A 104 -7.07 13.14 -8.90
CA PRO A 104 -6.23 14.32 -8.75
C PRO A 104 -6.63 15.10 -7.51
N SER A 105 -5.62 15.48 -6.77
CA SER A 105 -5.75 16.33 -5.59
C SER A 105 -6.01 17.79 -5.96
N GLY A 106 -5.72 18.15 -7.22
CA GLY A 106 -5.76 19.52 -7.73
C GLY A 106 -4.43 20.26 -7.55
N TRP A 107 -3.39 19.56 -7.09
CA TRP A 107 -2.03 20.06 -6.92
C TRP A 107 -1.10 19.27 -7.83
N PRO A 108 -0.75 19.79 -9.03
CA PRO A 108 -0.03 19.04 -10.06
C PRO A 108 1.29 18.43 -9.56
N GLU A 109 1.99 19.10 -8.65
CA GLU A 109 3.24 18.66 -8.05
C GLU A 109 3.07 17.42 -7.15
N ILE A 110 1.95 17.32 -6.44
CA ILE A 110 1.59 16.15 -5.61
C ILE A 110 1.09 15.03 -6.52
N ASP A 111 0.24 15.37 -7.49
CA ASP A 111 -0.38 14.41 -8.41
C ASP A 111 0.67 13.70 -9.28
N GLU A 112 1.69 14.43 -9.76
CA GLU A 112 2.80 13.83 -10.50
C GLU A 112 3.54 12.78 -9.65
N VAL A 113 3.76 13.07 -8.37
CA VAL A 113 4.48 12.18 -7.46
C VAL A 113 3.64 10.97 -7.08
N LEU A 114 2.36 11.17 -6.73
CA LEU A 114 1.48 10.13 -6.17
C LEU A 114 0.78 9.29 -7.24
N LEU A 115 0.26 9.90 -8.30
CA LEU A 115 -0.57 9.19 -9.28
C LEU A 115 0.24 8.47 -10.36
N THR A 116 1.54 8.75 -10.44
CA THR A 116 2.43 8.17 -11.46
C THR A 116 3.56 7.34 -10.85
N THR A 117 4.24 6.57 -11.70
CA THR A 117 5.43 5.80 -11.34
C THR A 117 6.73 6.57 -11.57
N ARG A 118 6.66 7.84 -11.99
CA ARG A 118 7.84 8.67 -12.33
C ARG A 118 8.77 8.82 -11.13
N SER A 119 8.20 9.06 -9.95
CA SER A 119 8.95 9.21 -8.69
C SER A 119 9.74 7.94 -8.31
N LEU A 120 9.33 6.76 -8.78
CA LEU A 120 9.99 5.48 -8.52
C LEU A 120 11.24 5.27 -9.38
N GLY A 121 11.35 5.97 -10.51
CA GLY A 121 12.30 5.62 -11.57
C GLY A 121 12.09 4.19 -12.07
N ALA A 122 10.85 3.68 -11.99
CA ALA A 122 10.56 2.29 -12.30
C ALA A 122 10.67 2.04 -13.80
N LEU A 123 11.42 1.00 -14.16
CA LEU A 123 11.38 0.43 -15.50
C LEU A 123 10.42 -0.74 -15.49
N SER A 124 9.42 -0.72 -16.37
CA SER A 124 8.56 -1.88 -16.63
C SER A 124 8.93 -2.48 -17.99
N PRO A 125 9.65 -3.61 -18.03
CA PRO A 125 10.09 -4.20 -19.29
C PRO A 125 8.96 -4.80 -20.13
N SER A 126 7.81 -5.07 -19.50
CA SER A 126 6.55 -5.45 -20.14
C SER A 126 5.70 -4.25 -20.59
N GLY A 127 6.17 -3.01 -20.39
CA GLY A 127 5.39 -1.79 -20.60
C GLY A 127 4.45 -1.48 -19.43
N TRP A 128 3.79 -0.32 -19.51
CA TRP A 128 2.76 0.08 -18.56
C TRP A 128 1.39 -0.40 -19.04
N PRO A 129 0.42 -0.59 -18.12
CA PRO A 129 -0.96 -0.88 -18.51
C PRO A 129 -1.53 0.17 -19.47
N VAL A 130 -2.54 -0.22 -20.24
CA VAL A 130 -3.28 0.70 -21.13
C VAL A 130 -4.01 1.79 -20.33
N ALA A 131 -4.41 2.88 -21.00
CA ALA A 131 -4.92 4.12 -20.37
C ALA A 131 -6.10 3.93 -19.39
N ASP A 132 -6.85 2.85 -19.53
CA ASP A 132 -7.99 2.51 -18.67
C ASP A 132 -7.59 1.83 -17.35
N PHE A 133 -6.29 1.79 -17.04
CA PHE A 133 -5.78 1.33 -15.75
C PHE A 133 -5.11 2.48 -15.02
N ARG A 134 -5.51 2.71 -13.77
CA ARG A 134 -4.87 3.68 -12.87
C ARG A 134 -4.03 2.98 -11.81
N LEU A 135 -2.95 3.61 -11.39
CA LEU A 135 -2.18 3.13 -10.23
C LEU A 135 -3.06 3.20 -8.98
N HIS A 136 -3.18 2.09 -8.26
CA HIS A 136 -4.08 1.96 -7.12
C HIS A 136 -3.31 1.69 -5.82
N GLN A 137 -2.34 0.79 -5.85
CA GLN A 137 -1.51 0.48 -4.69
C GLN A 137 -0.06 0.21 -5.11
N ILE A 138 0.85 0.45 -4.18
CA ILE A 138 2.27 0.17 -4.32
C ILE A 138 2.69 -0.66 -3.11
N HIS A 139 3.17 -1.88 -3.35
CA HIS A 139 3.78 -2.68 -2.30
C HIS A 139 5.30 -2.61 -2.44
N TYR A 140 5.97 -2.16 -1.41
CA TYR A 140 7.42 -2.07 -1.34
C TYR A 140 8.01 -3.32 -0.70
N SER A 141 9.05 -3.86 -1.34
CA SER A 141 9.88 -4.88 -0.69
C SER A 141 10.50 -4.34 0.60
N PRO A 142 10.74 -5.21 1.61
CA PRO A 142 11.40 -4.80 2.85
C PRO A 142 12.77 -4.15 2.63
N MET A 143 13.47 -4.53 1.56
CA MET A 143 14.77 -3.96 1.20
C MET A 143 14.68 -2.63 0.45
N GLY A 144 13.48 -2.22 0.02
CA GLY A 144 13.29 -0.97 -0.72
C GLY A 144 13.97 -0.94 -2.09
N THR A 145 14.16 -2.09 -2.74
CA THR A 145 14.79 -2.18 -4.07
C THR A 145 13.82 -2.57 -5.18
N CYS A 146 12.69 -3.16 -4.79
CA CYS A 146 11.64 -3.62 -5.69
C CYS A 146 10.25 -3.29 -5.15
N THR A 147 9.30 -3.20 -6.07
CA THR A 147 7.91 -2.89 -5.78
C THR A 147 6.95 -3.67 -6.67
N LEU A 148 5.82 -4.09 -6.12
CA LEU A 148 4.68 -4.58 -6.86
C LEU A 148 3.68 -3.43 -7.01
N LEU A 149 3.52 -2.97 -8.25
CA LEU A 149 2.60 -1.91 -8.62
C LEU A 149 1.27 -2.56 -8.97
N VAL A 150 0.20 -2.15 -8.30
CA VAL A 150 -1.15 -2.66 -8.52
C VAL A 150 -1.94 -1.57 -9.20
N TYR A 151 -2.44 -1.88 -10.39
CA TYR A 151 -3.28 -1.02 -11.17
C TYR A 151 -4.72 -1.53 -11.11
N ARG A 152 -5.67 -0.62 -11.03
CA ARG A 152 -7.10 -0.91 -11.05
C ARG A 152 -7.71 -0.41 -12.34
N TRP A 153 -8.55 -1.23 -12.97
CA TRP A 153 -9.34 -0.85 -14.13
C TRP A 153 -10.31 0.30 -13.80
N THR A 154 -10.43 1.27 -14.71
CA THR A 154 -11.30 2.45 -14.55
C THR A 154 -12.54 2.41 -15.44
N GLY A 155 -12.65 1.46 -16.35
CA GLY A 155 -13.79 1.36 -17.29
C GLY A 155 -15.08 0.80 -16.68
N SER A 156 -15.12 0.51 -15.38
CA SER A 156 -16.37 0.19 -14.64
C SER A 156 -16.20 0.53 -13.16
N SER A 157 -17.19 1.20 -12.56
CA SER A 157 -17.21 1.51 -11.12
C SER A 157 -17.47 0.29 -10.25
N ASP A 158 -18.16 -0.72 -10.81
CA ASP A 158 -18.76 -1.81 -10.04
C ASP A 158 -17.87 -3.06 -10.03
N ARG A 159 -16.75 -3.03 -10.76
CA ARG A 159 -15.83 -4.15 -10.90
C ARG A 159 -14.42 -3.78 -10.47
N ASP A 160 -13.84 -4.66 -9.65
CA ASP A 160 -12.44 -4.57 -9.26
C ASP A 160 -11.64 -5.54 -10.12
N PHE A 161 -11.06 -5.02 -11.20
CA PHE A 161 -10.05 -5.73 -11.99
C PHE A 161 -8.68 -5.14 -11.74
N PHE A 162 -7.72 -6.00 -11.42
CA PHE A 162 -6.35 -5.61 -11.12
C PHE A 162 -5.36 -6.09 -12.17
N HIS A 163 -4.45 -5.21 -12.53
CA HIS A 163 -3.24 -5.57 -13.26
C HIS A 163 -2.04 -5.25 -12.38
N PHE A 164 -1.12 -6.18 -12.19
CA PHE A 164 0.03 -5.96 -11.32
C PHE A 164 1.36 -6.14 -12.05
N VAL A 165 2.31 -5.26 -11.72
CA VAL A 165 3.64 -5.20 -12.33
C VAL A 165 4.69 -5.22 -11.23
N LEU A 166 5.53 -6.25 -11.21
CA LEU A 166 6.72 -6.27 -10.36
C LEU A 166 7.84 -5.50 -11.06
N ALA A 167 8.35 -4.45 -10.41
CA ALA A 167 9.37 -3.56 -10.95
C ALA A 167 10.52 -3.35 -9.96
N ARG A 168 11.70 -3.03 -10.51
CA ARG A 168 12.83 -2.49 -9.74
C ARG A 168 12.62 -1.00 -9.52
N MET A 169 12.84 -0.55 -8.30
CA MET A 169 12.84 0.85 -7.95
C MET A 169 14.26 1.38 -8.11
N LEU A 170 14.47 2.30 -9.05
CA LEU A 170 15.80 2.85 -9.37
C LEU A 170 16.08 4.13 -8.61
N ASN A 171 15.04 4.83 -8.13
CA ASN A 171 15.20 5.98 -7.29
C ASN A 171 15.21 5.57 -5.80
N PRO A 172 16.37 5.61 -5.10
CA PRO A 172 16.45 5.23 -3.69
C PRO A 172 15.67 6.20 -2.77
N ARG A 173 15.34 7.41 -3.26
CA ARG A 173 14.55 8.41 -2.52
C ARG A 173 13.06 8.33 -2.79
N ALA A 174 12.60 7.43 -3.66
CA ALA A 174 11.20 7.40 -4.09
C ALA A 174 10.22 7.30 -2.91
N ARG A 175 10.48 6.42 -1.94
CA ARG A 175 9.64 6.28 -0.74
C ARG A 175 9.58 7.56 0.10
N VAL A 176 10.71 8.24 0.25
CA VAL A 176 10.78 9.51 0.99
C VAL A 176 10.03 10.61 0.24
N ASN A 177 10.25 10.72 -1.07
CA ASN A 177 9.56 11.71 -1.90
C ASN A 177 8.04 11.51 -1.90
N ARG A 178 7.58 10.25 -1.97
CA ARG A 178 6.15 9.93 -1.91
C ARG A 178 5.56 10.16 -0.53
N ALA A 179 6.29 9.82 0.54
CA ALA A 179 5.89 10.16 1.90
C ALA A 179 5.74 11.68 2.10
N ALA A 180 6.66 12.47 1.57
CA ALA A 180 6.56 13.93 1.59
C ALA A 180 5.33 14.43 0.82
N ALA A 181 5.03 13.88 -0.36
CA ALA A 181 3.83 14.24 -1.11
C ALA A 181 2.53 13.89 -0.37
N HIS A 182 2.47 12.75 0.32
CA HIS A 182 1.35 12.39 1.20
C HIS A 182 1.22 13.37 2.38
N LEU A 183 2.35 13.80 2.97
CA LEU A 183 2.32 14.78 4.05
C LEU A 183 1.83 16.16 3.58
N ASP A 184 2.31 16.61 2.42
CA ASP A 184 1.86 17.87 1.81
C ASP A 184 0.37 17.81 1.47
N LEU A 185 -0.11 16.67 0.96
CA LEU A 185 -1.52 16.43 0.72
C LEU A 185 -2.31 16.49 2.04
N ALA A 186 -1.83 15.84 3.10
CA ALA A 186 -2.46 15.86 4.42
C ALA A 186 -2.60 17.28 4.98
N ASN A 187 -1.54 18.09 4.91
CA ASN A 187 -1.56 19.49 5.37
C ASN A 187 -2.63 20.29 4.61
N ARG A 188 -2.71 20.13 3.29
CA ARG A 188 -3.68 20.87 2.46
C ARG A 188 -5.11 20.41 2.66
N LEU A 189 -5.33 19.13 2.93
CA LEU A 189 -6.66 18.61 3.30
C LEU A 189 -7.09 19.19 4.65
N PHE A 190 -6.18 19.23 5.63
CA PHE A 190 -6.44 19.85 6.92
C PHE A 190 -6.78 21.34 6.79
N ASP A 191 -6.04 22.11 5.98
CA ASP A 191 -6.31 23.53 5.73
C ASP A 191 -7.70 23.75 5.08
N ARG A 192 -8.22 22.75 4.35
CA ARG A 192 -9.57 22.74 3.78
C ARG A 192 -10.65 22.23 4.74
N GLY A 193 -10.28 21.87 5.97
CA GLY A 193 -11.18 21.32 6.98
C GLY A 193 -11.46 19.83 6.86
N ASP A 194 -10.77 19.10 5.97
CA ASP A 194 -10.88 17.65 5.84
C ASP A 194 -9.88 16.95 6.76
N LEU A 195 -10.21 16.89 8.05
CA LEU A 195 -9.39 16.21 9.07
C LEU A 195 -9.30 14.70 8.82
N ALA A 196 -10.36 14.07 8.32
CA ALA A 196 -10.38 12.63 8.06
C ALA A 196 -9.42 12.27 6.91
N GLY A 197 -9.46 13.05 5.82
CA GLY A 197 -8.49 12.94 4.72
C GLY A 197 -7.06 13.22 5.17
N ALA A 198 -6.84 14.27 5.96
CA ALA A 198 -5.53 14.59 6.52
C ALA A 198 -4.96 13.46 7.40
N LEU A 199 -5.80 12.85 8.24
CA LEU A 199 -5.41 11.71 9.06
C LEU A 199 -5.01 10.50 8.19
N ALA A 200 -5.79 10.19 7.15
CA ALA A 200 -5.50 9.07 6.25
C ALA A 200 -4.18 9.27 5.47
N GLU A 201 -3.95 10.46 4.94
CA GLU A 201 -2.76 10.78 4.14
C GLU A 201 -1.49 10.88 5.02
N SER A 202 -1.61 11.45 6.23
CA SER A 202 -0.48 11.50 7.17
C SER A 202 -0.06 10.12 7.68
N ALA A 203 -0.99 9.17 7.81
CA ALA A 203 -0.68 7.77 8.10
C ALA A 203 0.18 7.15 6.99
N LEU A 204 -0.16 7.40 5.72
CA LEU A 204 0.63 6.94 4.57
C LEU A 204 2.03 7.59 4.56
N ALA A 205 2.13 8.87 4.89
CA ALA A 205 3.40 9.57 5.02
C ALA A 205 4.31 8.95 6.11
N ALA A 206 3.77 8.77 7.32
CA ALA A 206 4.50 8.19 8.45
C ALA A 206 4.96 6.74 8.18
N ALA A 207 4.14 5.94 7.48
CA ALA A 207 4.49 4.59 7.06
C ALA A 207 5.53 4.55 5.94
N GLY A 208 5.43 5.46 4.97
CA GLY A 208 6.30 5.55 3.80
C GLY A 208 7.75 5.89 4.17
N ALA A 209 7.93 6.83 5.10
CA ALA A 209 9.22 7.26 5.62
C ALA A 209 9.30 7.09 7.14
N GLN A 210 9.48 5.85 7.60
CA GLN A 210 9.45 5.48 9.02
C GLN A 210 10.44 6.22 9.95
N ARG A 211 11.44 6.92 9.40
CA ARG A 211 12.42 7.72 10.16
C ARG A 211 12.23 9.23 9.99
N ASP A 212 11.21 9.64 9.26
CA ASP A 212 10.87 11.04 9.08
C ASP A 212 10.12 11.54 10.32
N ALA A 213 10.81 12.36 11.10
CA ALA A 213 10.26 12.91 12.33
C ALA A 213 9.10 13.88 12.07
N GLU A 214 9.10 14.60 10.94
CA GLU A 214 8.04 15.56 10.61
C GLU A 214 6.76 14.84 10.24
N ALA A 215 6.84 13.81 9.39
CA ALA A 215 5.68 13.03 8.98
C ALA A 215 4.99 12.37 10.18
N ARG A 216 5.76 11.79 11.10
CA ARG A 216 5.25 11.20 12.34
C ARG A 216 4.67 12.24 13.29
N TYR A 217 5.33 13.39 13.44
CA TYR A 217 4.83 14.48 14.28
C TYR A 217 3.46 14.97 13.81
N LYS A 218 3.31 15.20 12.49
CA LYS A 218 2.05 15.64 11.89
C LYS A 218 0.97 14.58 11.97
N HIS A 219 1.32 13.31 11.76
CA HIS A 219 0.37 12.21 11.97
C HIS A 219 -0.12 12.17 13.43
N ALA A 220 0.78 12.32 14.40
CA ALA A 220 0.42 12.40 15.82
C ALA A 220 -0.53 13.58 16.12
N ALA A 221 -0.28 14.75 15.52
CA ALA A 221 -1.15 15.92 15.67
C ALA A 221 -2.56 15.64 15.14
N TYR A 222 -2.69 15.04 13.94
CA TYR A 222 -3.99 14.70 13.38
C TYR A 222 -4.72 13.59 14.16
N LEU A 223 -3.98 12.63 14.76
CA LEU A 223 -4.54 11.64 15.67
C LEU A 223 -5.11 12.30 16.93
N ALA A 224 -4.39 13.26 17.52
CA ALA A 224 -4.82 13.99 18.70
C ALA A 224 -6.09 14.82 18.42
N LEU A 225 -6.12 15.50 17.27
CA LEU A 225 -7.29 16.27 16.81
C LEU A 225 -8.49 15.38 16.49
N SER A 226 -8.25 14.17 15.98
CA SER A 226 -9.29 13.18 15.65
C SER A 226 -9.77 12.36 16.85
N GLY A 227 -9.24 12.61 18.06
CA GLY A 227 -9.68 11.93 19.28
C GLY A 227 -9.04 10.56 19.54
N TYR A 228 -7.86 10.31 18.98
CA TYR A 228 -7.07 9.08 19.18
C TYR A 228 -5.82 9.35 20.04
N PRO A 229 -5.96 9.63 21.35
CA PRO A 229 -4.89 10.16 22.18
C PRO A 229 -3.75 9.18 22.44
N GLU A 230 -4.03 7.87 22.54
CA GLU A 230 -2.99 6.87 22.78
C GLU A 230 -2.13 6.67 21.53
N ASP A 231 -2.77 6.52 20.35
CA ASP A 231 -2.05 6.42 19.08
C ASP A 231 -1.24 7.69 18.78
N ALA A 232 -1.78 8.86 19.10
CA ALA A 232 -1.07 10.13 18.98
C ALA A 232 0.21 10.17 19.85
N LEU A 233 0.15 9.61 21.06
CA LEU A 233 1.31 9.56 21.95
C LEU A 233 2.40 8.61 21.45
N ASP A 234 2.01 7.47 20.89
CA ASP A 234 2.94 6.51 20.31
C ASP A 234 3.69 7.12 19.12
N GLU A 235 2.96 7.77 18.21
CA GLU A 235 3.58 8.44 17.05
C GLU A 235 4.41 9.66 17.45
N LEU A 236 3.96 10.46 18.42
CA LEU A 236 4.75 11.57 18.94
C LEU A 236 6.03 11.07 19.63
N ALA A 237 5.97 9.93 20.32
CA ALA A 237 7.15 9.35 20.96
C ALA A 237 8.20 8.94 19.93
N GLU A 238 7.78 8.33 18.82
CA GLU A 238 8.67 8.02 17.70
C GLU A 238 9.21 9.30 17.03
N ALA A 239 8.38 10.31 16.81
CA ALA A 239 8.83 11.61 16.28
C ALA A 239 9.90 12.26 17.17
N VAL A 240 9.72 12.22 18.50
CA VAL A 240 10.69 12.72 19.50
C VAL A 240 11.97 11.87 19.52
N ARG A 241 11.85 10.56 19.31
CA ARG A 241 13.00 9.66 19.25
C ARG A 241 13.92 10.00 18.07
N TYR A 242 13.35 10.39 16.94
CA TYR A 242 14.12 10.80 15.75
C TYR A 242 14.56 12.26 15.77
N ASP A 243 13.74 13.17 16.28
CA ASP A 243 14.11 14.58 16.51
C ASP A 243 13.60 15.08 17.87
N LYS A 244 14.54 15.32 18.79
CA LYS A 244 14.23 15.78 20.15
C LYS A 244 13.56 17.15 20.19
N LYS A 245 13.70 17.99 19.15
CA LYS A 245 13.03 19.31 19.08
C LYS A 245 11.51 19.18 19.10
N ASN A 246 10.98 18.03 18.67
CA ASN A 246 9.55 17.75 18.71
C ASN A 246 8.96 17.75 20.13
N LYS A 247 9.79 17.61 21.18
CA LYS A 247 9.34 17.75 22.57
C LYS A 247 8.81 19.15 22.86
N ASP A 248 9.63 20.15 22.56
CA ASP A 248 9.30 21.54 22.85
C ASP A 248 8.25 22.08 21.88
N ARG A 249 8.32 21.63 20.62
CA ARG A 249 7.29 21.92 19.62
C ARG A 249 5.92 21.42 20.08
N ALA A 250 5.80 20.15 20.46
CA ALA A 250 4.50 19.57 20.88
C ALA A 250 3.90 20.27 22.10
N ARG A 251 4.71 20.78 23.04
CA ARG A 251 4.21 21.53 24.21
C ARG A 251 3.48 22.81 23.81
N GLN A 252 3.97 23.48 22.79
CA GLN A 252 3.51 24.81 22.37
C GLN A 252 2.43 24.70 21.29
N ASP A 253 2.41 23.59 20.57
CA ASP A 253 1.49 23.32 19.49
C ASP A 253 0.03 23.18 20.00
N PRO A 254 -0.93 23.95 19.45
CA PRO A 254 -2.33 23.84 19.82
C PRO A 254 -2.97 22.50 19.40
N ASP A 255 -2.41 21.81 18.40
CA ASP A 255 -2.96 20.54 17.91
C ASP A 255 -2.92 19.44 19.00
N PHE A 256 -2.04 19.58 19.98
CA PHE A 256 -1.91 18.68 21.13
C PHE A 256 -2.58 19.20 22.42
N GLU A 257 -3.40 20.26 22.36
CA GLU A 257 -4.06 20.84 23.54
C GLU A 257 -4.82 19.78 24.35
N SER A 258 -5.53 18.89 23.66
CA SER A 258 -6.29 17.79 24.25
C SER A 258 -5.41 16.83 25.08
N LEU A 259 -4.12 16.70 24.74
CA LEU A 259 -3.19 15.79 25.39
C LEU A 259 -2.44 16.42 26.58
N ARG A 260 -2.47 17.75 26.77
CA ARG A 260 -1.63 18.43 27.78
C ARG A 260 -1.87 17.96 29.22
N LYS A 261 -3.08 17.50 29.53
CA LYS A 261 -3.44 16.95 30.85
C LYS A 261 -2.97 15.50 31.02
N ASN A 262 -2.72 14.77 29.93
CA ASN A 262 -2.25 13.39 29.96
C ASN A 262 -0.85 13.32 30.62
N LYS A 263 -0.67 12.37 31.54
CA LYS A 263 0.60 12.17 32.26
C LYS A 263 1.71 11.71 31.32
N SER A 264 1.40 10.83 30.37
CA SER A 264 2.34 10.32 29.37
C SER A 264 2.82 11.43 28.45
N PHE A 265 1.91 12.30 27.98
CA PHE A 265 2.27 13.49 27.18
C PHE A 265 3.25 14.40 27.92
N ARG A 266 2.95 14.74 29.18
CA ARG A 266 3.82 15.59 30.01
C ARG A 266 5.18 14.97 30.26
N ARG A 267 5.26 13.65 30.43
CA ARG A 267 6.53 12.92 30.59
C ARG A 267 7.33 12.89 29.30
N LEU A 268 6.67 12.62 28.18
CA LEU A 268 7.29 12.53 26.86
C LEU A 268 7.90 13.86 26.43
N THR A 269 7.13 14.92 26.64
CA THR A 269 7.55 16.27 26.29
C THR A 269 8.44 16.90 27.35
N ARG A 270 8.65 16.27 28.53
CA ARG A 270 9.50 16.82 29.60
C ARG A 270 10.94 17.08 29.13
#